data_AF-A0A9E4N3L6-F1
#
_entry.id   AF-A0A9E4N3L6-F1
#
_cell.length_a   1.000
_cell.length_b   1.000
_cell.length_c   1.000
_cell.angle_alpha   90.00
_cell.angle_beta   90.00
_cell.angle_gamma   90.00
#
_symmetry.space_group_name_H-M   'P 1'
#
loop_
_entity.id
_entity.type
_entity.pdbx_description
1 polymer ?
#
loop_
_entity_poly.entity_id
_entity_poly.type
_entity_poly.pdbx_seq_one_letter_code
_entity_poly.pdbx_strand_id
1 'polypeptide(L)'
;MEEFEEDLNTHKYVKKLAKRMSKGNSSNIRLLTNHVICFTNNFEIQFAKKVLLMDTTPKESAVIKSVLLYLGFLDKYEYETNELDLETLKLLKDMDNGR
;
A
#
# COMPACT_ATOMS: atom_id res chain seq x y z
N MET A 1 -13.31 2.20 22.06
CA MET A 1 -13.06 3.46 21.30
C MET A 1 -11.58 3.58 20.99
N GLU A 2 -10.69 3.30 21.95
CA GLU A 2 -9.23 3.25 21.74
C GLU A 2 -8.79 2.26 20.64
N GLU A 3 -9.28 1.01 20.65
CA GLU A 3 -8.91 -0.01 19.64
C GLU A 3 -9.21 0.43 18.19
N PHE A 4 -10.39 0.99 17.95
CA PHE A 4 -10.75 1.52 16.63
C PHE A 4 -9.81 2.66 16.19
N GLU A 5 -9.43 3.54 17.11
CA GLU A 5 -8.53 4.64 16.82
C GLU A 5 -7.09 4.16 16.58
N GLU A 6 -6.64 3.14 17.33
CA GLU A 6 -5.37 2.46 17.10
C GLU A 6 -5.31 1.81 15.71
N ASP A 7 -6.36 1.06 15.34
CA ASP A 7 -6.50 0.46 14.02
C ASP A 7 -6.49 1.53 12.92
N LEU A 8 -7.27 2.59 13.11
CA LEU A 8 -7.32 3.70 12.17
C LEU A 8 -5.94 4.34 12.03
N ASN A 9 -5.17 4.48 13.11
CA ASN A 9 -3.83 5.08 13.08
C ASN A 9 -2.79 4.24 12.31
N THR A 10 -3.04 2.96 12.05
CA THR A 10 -2.11 2.09 11.29
C THR A 10 -1.84 2.60 9.87
N HIS A 11 -2.79 3.34 9.25
CA HIS A 11 -2.59 3.96 7.94
C HIS A 11 -1.36 4.89 7.90
N LYS A 12 -1.00 5.53 9.03
CA LYS A 12 0.16 6.43 9.14
C LYS A 12 1.47 5.67 8.90
N TYR A 13 1.55 4.42 9.34
CA TYR A 13 2.72 3.57 9.12
C TYR A 13 2.83 3.12 7.66
N VAL A 14 1.71 2.77 7.03
CA VAL A 14 1.67 2.48 5.58
C VAL A 14 2.22 3.67 4.80
N LYS A 15 1.72 4.90 5.07
CA LYS A 15 2.21 6.13 4.42
C LYS A 15 3.69 6.38 4.68
N LYS A 16 4.17 6.16 5.91
CA LYS A 16 5.59 6.32 6.27
C LYS A 16 6.49 5.36 5.49
N LEU A 17 6.05 4.12 5.28
CA LEU A 17 6.78 3.12 4.49
C LEU A 17 6.74 3.46 3.00
N ALA A 18 5.57 3.78 2.45
CA ALA A 18 5.42 4.21 1.06
C ALA A 18 6.31 5.42 0.74
N LYS A 19 6.41 6.40 1.65
CA LYS A 19 7.31 7.55 1.52
C LYS A 19 8.80 7.21 1.50
N ARG A 20 9.21 6.16 2.21
CA ARG A 20 10.61 5.71 2.17
C ARG A 20 10.90 4.95 0.88
N MET A 21 9.96 4.11 0.44
CA MET A 21 10.07 3.36 -0.81
C MET A 21 10.08 4.29 -2.03
N SER A 22 9.19 5.29 -2.07
CA SER A 22 9.12 6.27 -3.16
C SER A 22 10.37 7.16 -3.31
N LYS A 23 11.25 7.14 -2.30
CA LYS A 23 12.56 7.82 -2.31
C LYS A 23 13.73 6.87 -2.58
N GLY A 24 13.48 5.57 -2.78
CA GLY A 24 14.52 4.55 -2.93
C GLY A 24 15.27 4.22 -1.63
N ASN A 25 14.77 4.66 -0.47
CA ASN A 25 15.46 4.54 0.82
C ASN A 25 15.11 3.25 1.58
N SER A 26 14.24 2.39 1.04
CA SER A 26 13.84 1.13 1.68
C SER A 26 13.28 0.15 0.66
N SER A 27 13.63 -1.12 0.81
CA SER A 27 13.13 -2.24 0.00
C SER A 27 12.27 -3.22 0.80
N ASN A 28 11.81 -2.83 2.00
CA ASN A 28 11.02 -3.73 2.85
C ASN A 28 9.55 -3.81 2.41
N ILE A 29 9.36 -4.35 1.20
CA ILE A 29 8.05 -4.52 0.56
C ILE A 29 7.15 -5.45 1.36
N ARG A 30 7.72 -6.46 2.02
CA ARG A 30 6.98 -7.43 2.84
C ARG A 30 6.32 -6.75 4.03
N LEU A 31 7.04 -5.86 4.71
CA LEU A 31 6.50 -5.09 5.82
C LEU A 31 5.35 -4.18 5.36
N LEU A 32 5.54 -3.43 4.26
CA LEU A 32 4.49 -2.58 3.70
C LEU A 32 3.22 -3.38 3.36
N THR A 33 3.40 -4.50 2.66
CA THR A 33 2.30 -5.39 2.24
C THR A 33 1.54 -5.92 3.44
N ASN A 34 2.24 -6.38 4.48
CA ASN A 34 1.61 -6.86 5.72
C ASN A 34 0.78 -5.76 6.40
N HIS A 35 1.29 -4.53 6.49
CA HIS A 35 0.52 -3.43 7.08
C HIS A 35 -0.72 -3.07 6.26
N VAL A 36 -0.66 -3.14 4.93
CA VAL A 36 -1.83 -2.94 4.06
C VAL A 36 -2.86 -4.05 4.29
N ILE A 37 -2.44 -5.32 4.38
CA ILE A 37 -3.35 -6.45 4.71
C ILE A 37 -4.00 -6.24 6.07
N CYS A 38 -3.23 -5.95 7.12
CA CYS A 38 -3.78 -5.69 8.45
C CYS A 38 -4.81 -4.55 8.43
N PHE A 39 -4.51 -3.45 7.74
CA PHE A 39 -5.44 -2.33 7.65
C PHE A 39 -6.72 -2.70 6.87
N THR A 40 -6.60 -3.43 5.78
CA THR A 40 -7.76 -3.86 4.96
C THR A 40 -8.59 -4.97 5.61
N ASN A 41 -8.04 -5.70 6.59
CA ASN A 41 -8.80 -6.66 7.39
C ASN A 41 -9.70 -5.98 8.44
N ASN A 42 -9.30 -4.80 8.94
CA ASN A 42 -10.01 -4.10 10.00
C ASN A 42 -11.08 -3.13 9.47
N PHE A 43 -11.05 -2.83 8.17
CA PHE A 43 -11.96 -1.86 7.55
C PHE A 43 -12.49 -2.37 6.20
N GLU A 44 -13.71 -1.95 5.84
CA GLU A 44 -14.25 -2.21 4.51
C GLU A 44 -13.29 -1.72 3.40
N ILE A 45 -13.15 -2.52 2.35
CA ILE A 45 -12.08 -2.31 1.35
C ILE A 45 -12.13 -0.93 0.68
N GLN A 46 -13.34 -0.40 0.43
CA GLN A 46 -13.50 0.92 -0.18
C GLN A 46 -13.06 2.06 0.75
N PHE A 47 -13.38 1.94 2.05
CA PHE A 47 -12.90 2.88 3.06
C PHE A 47 -11.38 2.79 3.22
N ALA A 48 -10.85 1.56 3.31
CA ALA A 48 -9.42 1.32 3.47
C ALA A 48 -8.61 1.95 2.32
N LYS A 49 -9.02 1.71 1.07
CA LYS A 49 -8.40 2.34 -0.11
C LYS A 49 -8.38 3.85 -0.02
N LYS A 50 -9.51 4.48 0.31
CA LYS A 50 -9.62 5.93 0.42
C LYS A 50 -8.67 6.48 1.48
N VAL A 51 -8.62 5.89 2.67
CA VAL A 51 -7.78 6.36 3.79
C VAL A 51 -6.29 6.19 3.48
N LEU A 52 -5.90 5.05 2.89
CA LEU A 52 -4.52 4.78 2.52
C LEU A 52 -3.99 5.77 1.47
N LEU A 53 -4.83 6.16 0.51
CA LEU A 53 -4.46 7.07 -0.59
C LEU A 53 -4.65 8.57 -0.27
N MET A 54 -5.38 8.90 0.78
CA MET A 54 -5.61 10.29 1.22
C MET A 54 -4.29 10.99 1.58
N ASP A 55 -4.14 12.26 1.23
CA ASP A 55 -2.96 13.09 1.55
C ASP A 55 -1.61 12.49 1.12
N THR A 56 -1.60 11.71 0.03
CA THR A 56 -0.37 11.13 -0.53
C THR A 56 0.11 11.93 -1.74
N THR A 57 1.42 12.03 -1.90
CA THR A 57 2.00 12.52 -3.15
C THR A 57 1.82 11.49 -4.28
N PRO A 58 1.91 11.87 -5.57
CA PRO A 58 1.76 10.93 -6.67
C PRO A 58 2.71 9.72 -6.58
N LYS A 59 3.95 9.93 -6.11
CA LYS A 59 4.92 8.83 -5.94
C LYS A 59 4.57 7.90 -4.78
N GLU A 60 4.10 8.43 -3.66
CA GLU A 60 3.65 7.62 -2.53
C GLU A 60 2.38 6.83 -2.88
N SER A 61 1.43 7.50 -3.56
CA SER A 61 0.22 6.88 -4.09
C SER A 61 0.55 5.74 -5.04
N ALA A 62 1.52 5.92 -5.95
CA ALA A 62 1.92 4.88 -6.88
C ALA A 62 2.46 3.62 -6.21
N VAL A 63 3.26 3.77 -5.15
CA VAL A 63 3.73 2.64 -4.33
C VAL A 63 2.55 1.91 -3.67
N ILE A 64 1.62 2.66 -3.04
CA ILE A 64 0.46 2.07 -2.36
C ILE A 64 -0.48 1.39 -3.36
N LYS A 65 -0.81 2.03 -4.49
CA LYS A 65 -1.63 1.46 -5.57
C LYS A 65 -1.01 0.17 -6.12
N SER A 66 0.31 0.11 -6.25
CA SER A 66 1.00 -1.12 -6.71
C SER A 66 0.81 -2.29 -5.74
N VAL A 67 0.87 -2.02 -4.42
CA VAL A 67 0.59 -3.04 -3.39
C VAL A 67 -0.88 -3.46 -3.40
N LEU A 68 -1.81 -2.49 -3.47
CA LEU A 68 -3.25 -2.79 -3.54
C LEU A 68 -3.61 -3.60 -4.79
N LEU A 69 -3.02 -3.28 -5.94
CA LEU A 69 -3.18 -4.04 -7.18
C LEU A 69 -2.68 -5.47 -7.01
N TYR A 70 -1.48 -5.64 -6.47
CA TYR A 70 -0.89 -6.96 -6.23
C TYR A 70 -1.74 -7.83 -5.30
N LEU A 71 -2.37 -7.23 -4.28
CA LEU A 71 -3.30 -7.91 -3.37
C LEU A 71 -4.68 -8.17 -3.99
N GLY A 72 -4.94 -7.72 -5.22
CA GLY A 72 -6.24 -7.87 -5.89
C GLY A 72 -7.33 -6.94 -5.36
N PHE A 73 -6.95 -5.81 -4.75
CA PHE A 73 -7.88 -4.84 -4.17
C PHE A 73 -8.27 -3.69 -5.11
N LEU A 74 -7.63 -3.60 -6.28
CA LEU A 74 -7.97 -2.64 -7.32
C LEU A 74 -8.60 -3.33 -8.52
N ASP A 75 -9.74 -2.80 -8.97
CA ASP A 75 -10.34 -3.13 -10.25
C ASP A 75 -9.58 -2.46 -11.40
N LYS A 76 -9.73 -2.99 -12.62
CA LYS A 76 -9.12 -2.46 -13.85
C LYS A 76 -9.47 -1.00 -14.19
N TYR A 77 -10.46 -0.42 -13.51
CA TYR A 77 -10.89 0.97 -13.69
C TYR A 77 -10.42 1.89 -12.55
N GLU A 78 -9.76 1.36 -11.53
CA GLU A 78 -9.29 2.11 -10.36
C GLU A 78 -7.82 2.57 -10.47
N TYR A 79 -7.14 2.18 -11.55
CA TYR A 79 -5.75 2.57 -11.80
C TYR A 79 -5.43 2.66 -13.29
N GLU A 80 -4.47 3.51 -13.62
CA GLU A 80 -3.76 3.48 -14.89
C GLU A 80 -2.32 2.97 -14.70
N THR A 81 -1.70 2.41 -15.74
CA THR A 81 -0.36 1.80 -15.62
C THR A 81 0.73 2.83 -15.27
N ASN A 82 0.57 4.09 -15.70
CA ASN A 82 1.44 5.22 -15.35
C ASN A 82 1.31 5.66 -13.88
N GLU A 83 0.26 5.22 -13.17
CA GLU A 83 0.08 5.47 -11.74
C GLU A 83 0.68 4.37 -10.86
N LEU A 84 1.35 3.38 -11.44
CA LEU A 84 1.98 2.29 -10.70
C LEU A 84 3.49 2.51 -10.62
N ASP A 85 4.07 2.04 -9.52
CA ASP A 85 5.51 2.08 -9.29
C ASP A 85 6.14 0.76 -9.75
N LEU A 86 6.89 0.82 -10.85
CA LEU A 86 7.50 -0.36 -11.47
C LEU A 86 8.50 -1.07 -10.56
N GLU A 87 9.23 -0.33 -9.72
CA GLU A 87 10.18 -0.92 -8.78
C GLU A 87 9.45 -1.71 -7.69
N THR A 88 8.39 -1.13 -7.11
CA THR A 88 7.50 -1.80 -6.15
C THR A 88 6.90 -3.07 -6.74
N LEU A 89 6.39 -3.03 -7.98
CA LEU A 89 5.84 -4.22 -8.64
C LEU A 89 6.89 -5.33 -8.85
N LYS A 90 8.15 -4.98 -9.16
CA LYS A 90 9.23 -5.97 -9.25
C LYS A 90 9.51 -6.61 -7.89
N LEU A 91 9.65 -5.80 -6.85
CA LEU A 91 9.87 -6.27 -5.48
C LEU A 91 8.73 -7.22 -5.02
N LEU A 92 7.48 -6.91 -5.37
CA LEU A 92 6.33 -7.76 -5.08
C LEU A 92 6.39 -9.11 -5.81
N LYS A 93 6.80 -9.12 -7.09
CA LYS A 93 6.99 -10.37 -7.85
C LYS A 93 8.13 -11.21 -7.27
N ASP A 94 9.27 -10.59 -6.96
CA ASP A 94 10.42 -11.27 -6.39
C ASP A 94 10.11 -11.87 -5.00
N MET A 95 9.23 -11.20 -4.25
CA MET A 95 8.75 -11.67 -2.94
C MET A 95 8.00 -13.00 -3.01
N ASP A 96 7.29 -13.28 -4.11
CA ASP A 96 6.59 -14.54 -4.36
C ASP A 96 7.49 -15.63 -4.96
N ASN A 97 8.43 -15.24 -5.83
CA ASN A 97 9.37 -16.17 -6.46
C ASN A 97 10.39 -16.78 -5.47
N GLY A 98 10.57 -16.16 -4.30
CA GLY A 98 11.45 -16.66 -3.23
C GLY A 98 10.77 -17.64 -2.25
N ARG A 99 9.59 -18.17 -2.59
CA ARG A 99 8.92 -19.26 -1.86
C ARG A 99 9.19 -20.62 -2.50
#